data_AF-A0A3B0XCI4-F1
#
_entry.id   AF-A0A3B0XCI4-F1
#
_cell.length_a   1.000
_cell.length_b   1.000
_cell.length_c   1.000
_cell.angle_alpha   90.00
_cell.angle_beta   90.00
_cell.angle_gamma   90.00
#
_symmetry.space_group_name_H-M   'P 1'
#
loop_
_entity.id
_entity.type
_entity.pdbx_description
1 polymer ?
#
loop_
_entity_poly.entity_id
_entity_poly.type
_entity_poly.pdbx_seq_one_letter_code
_entity_poly.pdbx_strand_id
1 'polypeptide(L)'
;MFKKIILIPVVSIVILICIYLILLYNNNRAADYPQGAQIERQLESSIQWLLDHEADVLQQNNAMLWWMLYEAQKIRPDERLAGLLNQYFQRYRGIRESSWGPLFGGQPRTYLGSFSVNGLPYYNQHFVYALNCAADIARELPIVSQQNEASFCHQAKYIYRPACTTHQLMGVNFLLTRQCEFFSGKNAVIRALQQDIVLQLRWDVRVVDVYLQRVLMLLMSGAQSSVKPVWIHQVLDHQLEDGGWGDFDPLVGVGSGKFLGFSSRIFSIRKEKSSFHATAQGVYILSYLLSVK
;
A
#
# COMPACT_ATOMS: atom_id res chain seq x y z
N MET A 1 45.77 22.76 4.06
CA MET A 1 44.94 21.66 4.62
C MET A 1 43.44 21.96 4.60
N PHE A 2 42.98 23.15 5.04
CA PHE A 2 41.55 23.53 5.07
C PHE A 2 40.78 23.38 3.74
N LYS A 3 41.39 23.68 2.58
CA LYS A 3 40.73 23.51 1.26
C LYS A 3 40.32 22.06 0.95
N LYS A 4 41.06 21.06 1.43
CA LYS A 4 40.75 19.63 1.21
C LYS A 4 39.61 19.15 2.12
N ILE A 5 39.47 19.73 3.31
CA ILE A 5 38.42 19.37 4.28
C ILE A 5 37.05 19.88 3.81
N ILE A 6 36.98 21.04 3.15
CA ILE A 6 35.72 21.58 2.60
C ILE A 6 35.30 20.85 1.31
N LEU A 7 36.26 20.32 0.53
CA LEU A 7 35.97 19.65 -0.74
C LEU A 7 35.17 18.34 -0.55
N ILE A 8 35.48 17.56 0.49
CA ILE A 8 34.83 16.26 0.74
C ILE A 8 33.30 16.39 0.94
N PRO A 9 32.78 17.23 1.86
CA PRO A 9 31.33 17.35 2.05
C PRO A 9 30.63 17.91 0.80
N VAL A 10 31.26 18.84 0.08
CA VAL A 10 30.70 19.37 -1.17
C VAL A 10 30.57 18.27 -2.22
N VAL A 11 31.63 17.48 -2.44
CA VAL A 11 31.61 16.36 -3.38
C VAL A 11 30.56 15.32 -2.98
N SER A 12 30.45 14.97 -1.69
CA SER A 12 29.43 14.04 -1.19
C SER A 12 28.00 14.56 -1.44
N ILE A 13 27.73 15.84 -1.19
CA ILE A 13 26.42 16.45 -1.46
C ILE A 13 26.10 16.40 -2.96
N VAL A 14 27.07 16.75 -3.82
CA VAL A 14 26.89 16.69 -5.27
C VAL A 14 26.58 15.27 -5.73
N ILE A 15 27.30 14.27 -5.22
CA ILE A 15 27.04 12.86 -5.53
C ILE A 15 25.62 12.45 -5.11
N LEU A 16 25.19 12.81 -3.90
CA LEU A 16 23.84 12.49 -3.42
C LEU A 16 22.75 13.16 -4.27
N ILE A 17 22.95 14.40 -4.68
CA ILE A 17 22.04 15.11 -5.60
C ILE A 17 21.99 14.40 -6.95
N CYS A 18 23.15 14.05 -7.53
CA CYS A 18 23.19 13.34 -8.80
C CYS A 18 22.49 11.97 -8.73
N ILE A 19 22.72 11.19 -7.68
CA ILE A 19 22.04 9.91 -7.46
C ILE A 19 20.53 10.13 -7.37
N TYR A 20 20.08 11.10 -6.57
CA TYR A 20 18.66 11.40 -6.45
C TYR A 20 18.04 11.83 -7.79
N LEU A 21 18.71 12.68 -8.56
CA LEU A 21 18.24 13.11 -9.88
C LEU A 21 18.15 11.94 -10.87
N ILE A 22 19.08 11.00 -10.84
CA ILE A 22 19.03 9.77 -11.65
C ILE A 22 17.84 8.91 -11.25
N LEU A 23 17.63 8.69 -9.95
CA LEU A 23 16.46 7.94 -9.44
C LEU A 23 15.16 8.65 -9.82
N LEU A 24 15.11 9.98 -9.71
CA LEU A 24 13.95 10.78 -10.06
C LEU A 24 13.62 10.68 -11.56
N TYR A 25 14.66 10.73 -12.41
CA TYR A 25 14.53 10.49 -13.85
C TYR A 25 14.01 9.07 -14.14
N ASN A 26 14.64 8.05 -13.55
CA ASN A 26 14.24 6.65 -13.74
C ASN A 26 12.82 6.37 -13.28
N ASN A 27 12.35 7.05 -12.24
CA ASN A 27 10.99 6.93 -11.71
C ASN A 27 9.94 7.76 -12.50
N ASN A 28 10.37 8.61 -13.43
CA ASN A 28 9.47 9.49 -14.21
C ASN A 28 9.63 9.40 -15.73
N ARG A 29 10.59 8.62 -16.23
CA ARG A 29 10.81 8.42 -17.67
C ARG A 29 9.57 7.88 -18.36
N ALA A 30 9.46 8.17 -19.65
CA ALA A 30 8.52 7.46 -20.50
C ALA A 30 8.91 5.97 -20.55
N ALA A 31 7.91 5.11 -20.51
CA ALA A 31 8.06 3.67 -20.64
C ALA A 31 6.80 3.11 -21.30
N ASP A 32 6.96 2.02 -22.05
CA ASP A 32 5.83 1.27 -22.57
C ASP A 32 5.13 0.51 -21.43
N TYR A 33 3.86 0.19 -21.62
CA TYR A 33 3.12 -0.63 -20.66
C TYR A 33 3.73 -2.04 -20.59
N PRO A 34 3.89 -2.64 -19.40
CA PRO A 34 4.44 -3.99 -19.28
C PRO A 34 3.63 -5.03 -20.04
N GLN A 35 4.31 -6.06 -20.55
CA GLN A 35 3.64 -7.12 -21.30
C GLN A 35 2.78 -7.99 -20.37
N GLY A 36 1.58 -8.37 -20.81
CA GLY A 36 0.67 -9.22 -20.02
C GLY A 36 1.33 -10.53 -19.55
N ALA A 37 2.15 -11.16 -20.39
CA ALA A 37 2.87 -12.39 -20.04
C ALA A 37 3.93 -12.19 -18.94
N GLN A 38 4.48 -10.98 -18.78
CA GLN A 38 5.37 -10.67 -17.65
C GLN A 38 4.55 -10.56 -16.37
N ILE A 39 3.44 -9.80 -16.40
CA ILE A 39 2.54 -9.61 -15.26
C ILE A 39 1.98 -10.96 -14.77
N GLU A 40 1.58 -11.83 -15.70
CA GLU A 40 1.05 -13.17 -15.39
C GLU A 40 2.09 -14.08 -14.75
N ARG A 41 3.33 -14.11 -15.26
CA ARG A 41 4.42 -14.88 -14.64
C ARG A 41 4.75 -14.38 -13.24
N GLN A 42 4.79 -13.07 -13.04
CA GLN A 42 5.07 -12.50 -11.73
C GLN A 42 3.93 -12.77 -10.74
N LEU A 43 2.67 -12.69 -11.18
CA LEU A 43 1.52 -13.05 -10.34
C LEU A 43 1.61 -14.52 -9.90
N GLU A 44 1.94 -15.42 -10.82
CA GLU A 44 2.15 -16.84 -10.52
C GLU A 44 3.23 -17.04 -9.45
N SER A 45 4.40 -16.42 -9.61
CA SER A 45 5.47 -16.46 -8.59
C SER A 45 5.03 -15.88 -7.25
N SER A 46 4.19 -14.84 -7.25
CA SER A 46 3.65 -14.22 -6.04
C SER A 46 2.72 -15.15 -5.27
N ILE A 47 1.85 -15.86 -5.99
CA ILE A 47 0.95 -16.86 -5.40
C ILE A 47 1.78 -18.02 -4.86
N GLN A 48 2.78 -18.49 -5.60
CA GLN A 48 3.67 -19.55 -5.11
C GLN A 48 4.40 -19.13 -3.83
N TRP A 49 4.90 -17.89 -3.75
CA TRP A 49 5.52 -17.37 -2.53
C TRP A 49 4.60 -17.44 -1.32
N LEU A 50 3.31 -17.10 -1.48
CA LEU A 50 2.32 -17.15 -0.40
C LEU A 50 2.11 -18.59 0.11
N LEU A 51 2.15 -19.58 -0.78
CA LEU A 51 2.01 -20.99 -0.43
C LEU A 51 3.26 -21.54 0.25
N ASP A 52 4.44 -21.19 -0.27
CA ASP A 52 5.72 -21.60 0.31
C ASP A 52 5.92 -21.01 1.73
N HIS A 53 5.25 -19.89 2.04
CA HIS A 53 5.28 -19.21 3.33
C HIS A 53 3.95 -19.29 4.09
N GLU A 54 3.08 -20.24 3.74
CA GLU A 54 1.71 -20.34 4.25
C GLU A 54 1.63 -20.31 5.79
N ALA A 55 2.53 -21.05 6.46
CA ALA A 55 2.54 -21.16 7.92
C ALA A 55 2.77 -19.80 8.62
N ASP A 56 3.63 -18.96 8.06
CA ASP A 56 3.91 -17.62 8.59
C ASP A 56 2.80 -16.64 8.18
N VAL A 57 2.31 -16.74 6.94
CA VAL A 57 1.23 -15.91 6.41
C VAL A 57 -0.05 -16.09 7.23
N LEU A 58 -0.44 -17.34 7.53
CA LEU A 58 -1.65 -17.66 8.31
C LEU A 58 -1.59 -17.18 9.77
N GLN A 59 -0.42 -16.84 10.31
CA GLN A 59 -0.30 -16.24 11.65
C GLN A 59 -0.59 -14.74 11.66
N GLN A 60 -0.60 -14.08 10.49
CA GLN A 60 -0.79 -12.64 10.38
C GLN A 60 -2.28 -12.28 10.49
N ASN A 61 -2.72 -11.87 11.68
CA ASN A 61 -4.09 -11.39 11.91
C ASN A 61 -4.28 -9.92 11.47
N ASN A 62 -4.08 -9.64 10.19
CA ASN A 62 -4.31 -8.32 9.60
C ASN A 62 -5.38 -8.39 8.51
N ALA A 63 -6.61 -8.01 8.85
CA ALA A 63 -7.76 -8.08 7.96
C ALA A 63 -7.56 -7.33 6.64
N MET A 64 -6.82 -6.22 6.63
CA MET A 64 -6.57 -5.44 5.41
C MET A 64 -5.71 -6.19 4.40
N LEU A 65 -4.68 -6.93 4.86
CA LEU A 65 -3.84 -7.73 3.96
C LEU A 65 -4.61 -8.90 3.37
N TRP A 66 -5.39 -9.59 4.20
CA TRP A 66 -6.25 -10.69 3.75
C TRP A 66 -7.37 -10.22 2.81
N TRP A 67 -7.87 -9.00 3.01
CA TRP A 67 -8.81 -8.39 2.08
C TRP A 67 -8.21 -8.16 0.69
N MET A 68 -6.93 -7.77 0.61
CA MET A 68 -6.26 -7.62 -0.69
C MET A 68 -6.22 -8.95 -1.46
N LEU A 69 -5.92 -10.07 -0.77
CA LEU A 69 -5.99 -11.40 -1.37
C LEU A 69 -7.42 -11.80 -1.74
N TYR A 70 -8.40 -11.47 -0.89
CA TYR A 70 -9.81 -11.75 -1.15
C TYR A 70 -10.33 -11.02 -2.40
N GLU A 71 -9.97 -9.74 -2.58
CA GLU A 71 -10.31 -9.01 -3.80
C GLU A 71 -9.53 -9.50 -5.02
N ALA A 72 -8.25 -9.84 -4.87
CA ALA A 72 -7.47 -10.45 -5.95
C ALA A 72 -8.14 -11.75 -6.45
N GLN A 73 -8.61 -12.61 -5.54
CA GLN A 73 -9.35 -13.83 -5.86
C GLN A 73 -10.67 -13.56 -6.60
N LYS A 74 -11.36 -12.46 -6.28
CA LYS A 74 -12.61 -12.07 -6.97
C LYS A 74 -12.35 -11.59 -8.40
N ILE A 75 -11.24 -10.88 -8.60
CA ILE A 75 -10.85 -10.35 -9.91
C ILE A 75 -10.33 -11.47 -10.81
N ARG A 76 -9.47 -12.32 -10.28
CA ARG A 76 -8.83 -13.41 -10.99
C ARG A 76 -8.82 -14.68 -10.12
N PRO A 77 -9.82 -15.55 -10.27
CA PRO A 77 -9.92 -16.75 -9.45
C PRO A 77 -8.72 -17.69 -9.61
N ASP A 78 -8.10 -18.08 -8.50
CA ASP A 78 -7.07 -19.12 -8.40
C ASP A 78 -7.45 -20.10 -7.28
N GLU A 79 -7.40 -21.41 -7.54
CA GLU A 79 -7.84 -22.43 -6.55
C GLU A 79 -6.92 -22.48 -5.32
N ARG A 80 -5.62 -22.21 -5.49
CA ARG A 80 -4.64 -22.24 -4.40
C ARG A 80 -4.86 -21.04 -3.49
N LEU A 81 -5.07 -19.85 -4.06
CA LEU A 81 -5.41 -18.65 -3.31
C LEU A 81 -6.75 -18.80 -2.57
N ALA A 82 -7.76 -19.41 -3.21
CA ALA A 82 -9.02 -19.74 -2.55
C ALA A 82 -8.82 -20.71 -1.36
N GLY A 83 -7.97 -21.73 -1.53
CA GLY A 83 -7.57 -22.64 -0.46
C GLY A 83 -6.95 -21.90 0.74
N LEU A 84 -5.99 -21.01 0.49
CA LEU A 84 -5.34 -20.20 1.51
C LEU A 84 -6.34 -19.28 2.25
N LEU A 85 -7.25 -18.62 1.52
CA LEU A 85 -8.31 -17.80 2.11
C LEU A 85 -9.27 -18.61 2.97
N ASN A 86 -9.63 -19.83 2.55
CA ASN A 86 -10.47 -20.72 3.34
C ASN A 86 -9.80 -21.08 4.67
N GLN A 87 -8.49 -21.36 4.68
CA GLN A 87 -7.74 -21.61 5.90
C GLN A 87 -7.72 -20.40 6.83
N TYR A 88 -7.52 -19.19 6.28
CA TYR A 88 -7.63 -17.95 7.05
C TYR A 88 -9.00 -17.81 7.74
N PHE A 89 -10.10 -18.00 6.99
CA PHE A 89 -11.45 -17.92 7.57
C PHE A 89 -11.73 -19.01 8.61
N GLN A 90 -11.18 -20.21 8.44
CA GLN A 90 -11.29 -21.28 9.43
C GLN A 90 -10.52 -20.99 10.71
N ARG A 91 -9.35 -20.34 10.60
CA ARG A 91 -8.52 -19.92 11.73
C ARG A 91 -9.15 -18.75 12.50
N TYR A 92 -9.68 -17.78 11.78
CA TYR A 92 -10.28 -16.56 12.34
C TYR A 92 -11.80 -16.55 12.13
N ARG A 93 -12.50 -17.55 12.70
CA ARG A 93 -13.93 -17.81 12.43
C ARG A 93 -14.87 -16.62 12.66
N GLY A 94 -14.50 -15.68 13.52
CA GLY A 94 -15.29 -14.48 13.83
C GLY A 94 -14.99 -13.27 12.96
N ILE A 95 -14.11 -13.37 11.95
CA ILE A 95 -13.69 -12.20 11.17
C ILE A 95 -14.85 -11.59 10.38
N ARG A 96 -15.75 -12.41 9.84
CA ARG A 96 -16.90 -11.96 9.05
C ARG A 96 -17.98 -11.28 9.89
N GLU A 97 -18.02 -11.59 11.18
CA GLU A 97 -18.88 -10.99 12.19
C GLU A 97 -18.18 -9.88 12.99
N SER A 98 -16.92 -9.57 12.68
CA SER A 98 -16.20 -8.49 13.34
C SER A 98 -16.51 -7.12 12.73
N SER A 99 -15.95 -6.05 13.28
CA SER A 99 -15.96 -4.72 12.65
C SER A 99 -15.25 -4.67 11.29
N TRP A 100 -14.40 -5.66 10.99
CA TRP A 100 -13.74 -5.84 9.69
C TRP A 100 -14.53 -6.73 8.73
N GLY A 101 -15.63 -7.34 9.21
CA GLY A 101 -16.47 -8.26 8.44
C GLY A 101 -16.88 -7.75 7.05
N PRO A 102 -17.22 -6.46 6.87
CA PRO A 102 -17.57 -5.93 5.56
C PRO A 102 -16.51 -6.16 4.48
N LEU A 103 -15.21 -6.21 4.82
CA LEU A 103 -14.15 -6.53 3.86
C LEU A 103 -14.37 -7.89 3.16
N PHE A 104 -15.03 -8.83 3.84
CA PHE A 104 -15.21 -10.21 3.38
C PHE A 104 -16.69 -10.54 3.08
N GLY A 105 -17.48 -9.52 2.73
CA GLY A 105 -18.91 -9.67 2.43
C GLY A 105 -19.81 -9.78 3.67
N GLY A 106 -19.28 -9.55 4.87
CA GLY A 106 -20.08 -9.42 6.08
C GLY A 106 -20.99 -8.19 6.03
N GLN A 107 -22.09 -8.22 6.80
CA GLN A 107 -23.02 -7.09 6.86
C GLN A 107 -22.42 -5.93 7.67
N PRO A 108 -22.52 -4.68 7.19
CA PRO A 108 -22.05 -3.52 7.92
C PRO A 108 -22.89 -3.28 9.18
N ARG A 109 -22.23 -2.77 10.23
CA ARG A 109 -22.88 -2.40 11.49
C ARG A 109 -22.95 -0.88 11.61
N THR A 110 -24.11 -0.32 11.26
CA THR A 110 -24.31 1.15 11.28
C THR A 110 -24.19 1.76 12.67
N TYR A 111 -24.32 0.95 13.72
CA TYR A 111 -24.05 1.33 15.12
C TYR A 111 -22.80 0.61 15.65
N LEU A 112 -21.74 1.38 15.88
CA LEU A 112 -20.51 0.96 16.54
C LEU A 112 -20.04 2.09 17.46
N GLY A 113 -19.88 1.83 18.75
CA GLY A 113 -19.31 2.80 19.67
C GLY A 113 -17.79 2.95 19.47
N SER A 114 -17.21 4.08 19.90
CA SER A 114 -15.77 4.35 19.80
C SER A 114 -14.90 3.27 20.46
N PHE A 115 -15.42 2.59 21.49
CA PHE A 115 -14.73 1.47 22.13
C PHE A 115 -14.35 0.35 21.15
N SER A 116 -15.14 0.14 20.09
CA SER A 116 -14.88 -0.88 19.07
C SER A 116 -13.61 -0.63 18.23
N VAL A 117 -13.12 0.60 18.23
CA VAL A 117 -11.91 1.02 17.50
C VAL A 117 -10.82 1.55 18.43
N ASN A 118 -11.02 1.43 19.75
CA ASN A 118 -10.05 1.87 20.74
C ASN A 118 -8.73 1.07 20.60
N GLY A 119 -7.60 1.76 20.75
CA GLY A 119 -6.26 1.17 20.58
C GLY A 119 -5.84 0.93 19.12
N LEU A 120 -6.73 1.08 18.13
CA LEU A 120 -6.34 1.01 16.73
C LEU A 120 -5.60 2.28 16.30
N PRO A 121 -4.65 2.19 15.35
CA PRO A 121 -4.12 3.37 14.67
C PRO A 121 -5.23 4.22 14.05
N TYR A 122 -5.05 5.54 14.01
CA TYR A 122 -6.08 6.50 13.54
C TYR A 122 -6.68 6.15 12.17
N TYR A 123 -5.88 5.60 11.25
CA TYR A 123 -6.35 5.19 9.93
C TYR A 123 -7.20 3.92 9.97
N ASN A 124 -6.89 2.96 10.85
CA ASN A 124 -7.73 1.76 11.04
C ASN A 124 -9.06 2.12 11.70
N GLN A 125 -9.08 3.13 12.58
CA GLN A 125 -10.34 3.68 13.12
C GLN A 125 -11.22 4.23 11.99
N HIS A 126 -10.62 4.95 11.03
CA HIS A 126 -11.30 5.46 9.85
C HIS A 126 -11.77 4.36 8.90
N PHE A 127 -10.98 3.28 8.72
CA PHE A 127 -11.40 2.14 7.91
C PHE A 127 -12.62 1.45 8.49
N VAL A 128 -12.61 1.15 9.80
CA VAL A 128 -13.77 0.52 10.46
C VAL A 128 -15.00 1.41 10.37
N TYR A 129 -14.85 2.72 10.61
CA TYR A 129 -15.90 3.71 10.41
C TYR A 129 -16.49 3.67 9.00
N ALA A 130 -15.61 3.69 7.99
CA ALA A 130 -16.00 3.74 6.58
C ALA A 130 -16.67 2.45 6.10
N LEU A 131 -16.10 1.30 6.47
CA LEU A 131 -16.61 -0.02 6.10
C LEU A 131 -18.01 -0.29 6.64
N ASN A 132 -18.34 0.30 7.79
CA ASN A 132 -19.60 0.07 8.48
C ASN A 132 -20.61 1.22 8.33
N CYS A 133 -20.24 2.32 7.66
CA CYS A 133 -20.98 3.57 7.66
C CYS A 133 -21.42 3.99 9.09
N ALA A 134 -20.52 3.82 10.07
CA ALA A 134 -20.85 3.95 11.49
C ALA A 134 -20.69 5.39 11.97
N ALA A 135 -21.66 6.27 11.66
CA ALA A 135 -21.62 7.70 12.00
C ALA A 135 -21.34 7.99 13.48
N ASP A 136 -21.71 7.07 14.38
CA ASP A 136 -21.52 7.19 15.82
C ASP A 136 -20.06 7.28 16.23
N ILE A 137 -19.16 6.55 15.56
CA ILE A 137 -17.73 6.61 15.83
C ILE A 137 -17.22 8.05 15.61
N ALA A 138 -17.68 8.73 14.56
CA ALA A 138 -17.27 10.10 14.28
C ALA A 138 -17.78 11.11 15.32
N ARG A 139 -18.95 10.85 15.94
CA ARG A 139 -19.48 11.69 17.02
C ARG A 139 -18.62 11.60 18.28
N GLU A 140 -18.13 10.42 18.60
CA GLU A 140 -17.32 10.15 19.79
C GLU A 140 -15.81 10.39 19.57
N LEU A 141 -15.32 10.20 18.34
CA LEU A 141 -13.93 10.35 17.94
C LEU A 141 -13.81 11.30 16.74
N PRO A 142 -13.71 12.62 16.96
CA PRO A 142 -13.67 13.62 15.88
C PRO A 142 -12.56 13.39 14.84
N ILE A 143 -11.46 12.73 15.26
CA ILE A 143 -10.34 12.38 14.39
C ILE A 143 -10.75 11.48 13.20
N VAL A 144 -11.81 10.69 13.36
CA VAL A 144 -12.32 9.81 12.32
C VAL A 144 -12.99 10.63 11.22
N SER A 145 -13.87 11.57 11.56
CA SER A 145 -14.47 12.46 10.56
C SER A 145 -13.48 13.45 9.96
N GLN A 146 -12.45 13.88 10.70
CA GLN A 146 -11.41 14.76 10.15
C GLN A 146 -10.65 14.12 8.98
N GLN A 147 -10.55 12.79 8.93
CA GLN A 147 -9.95 12.07 7.80
C GLN A 147 -10.82 12.11 6.53
N ASN A 148 -12.04 12.63 6.58
CA ASN A 148 -12.86 12.90 5.40
C ASN A 148 -12.45 14.21 4.69
N GLU A 149 -11.59 15.02 5.31
CA GLU A 149 -11.12 16.28 4.74
C GLU A 149 -9.78 16.12 4.00
N ALA A 150 -9.69 16.58 2.75
CA ALA A 150 -8.47 16.44 1.94
C ALA A 150 -7.22 17.03 2.59
N SER A 151 -7.36 18.03 3.47
CA SER A 151 -6.26 18.68 4.17
C SER A 151 -5.75 17.93 5.40
N PHE A 152 -6.37 16.81 5.78
CA PHE A 152 -6.03 16.06 7.00
C PHE A 152 -4.53 15.74 7.12
N CYS A 153 -3.95 15.16 6.07
CA CYS A 153 -2.54 14.78 6.06
C CYS A 153 -1.57 15.97 5.92
N HIS A 154 -2.07 17.17 5.60
CA HIS A 154 -1.27 18.41 5.53
C HIS A 154 -1.14 19.10 6.88
N GLN A 155 -1.84 18.62 7.92
CA GLN A 155 -1.66 19.11 9.27
C GLN A 155 -0.27 18.72 9.81
N ALA A 156 0.34 19.59 10.62
CA ALA A 156 1.69 19.40 11.17
C ALA A 156 1.88 18.05 11.89
N LYS A 157 0.82 17.49 12.49
CA LYS A 157 0.83 16.20 13.19
C LYS A 157 0.96 14.99 12.26
N TYR A 158 0.60 15.13 10.98
CA TYR A 158 0.49 14.01 10.04
C TYR A 158 1.41 14.14 8.82
N ILE A 159 1.92 15.34 8.51
CA ILE A 159 2.70 15.61 7.29
C ILE A 159 3.98 14.76 7.13
N TYR A 160 4.56 14.28 8.24
CA TYR A 160 5.76 13.43 8.22
C TYR A 160 5.44 11.93 8.08
N ARG A 161 4.16 11.53 8.00
CA ARG A 161 3.74 10.13 7.89
C ARG A 161 3.62 9.74 6.41
N PRO A 162 4.54 8.92 5.88
CA PRO A 162 4.67 8.71 4.43
C PRO A 162 3.43 8.07 3.77
N ALA A 163 2.67 7.27 4.54
CA ALA A 163 1.47 6.57 4.07
C ALA A 163 0.16 7.28 4.44
N CYS A 164 0.20 8.50 5.01
CA CYS A 164 -1.02 9.17 5.51
C CYS A 164 -2.06 9.34 4.42
N THR A 165 -1.70 10.01 3.32
CA THR A 165 -2.62 10.27 2.19
C THR A 165 -3.13 8.97 1.58
N THR A 166 -2.27 7.96 1.45
CA THR A 166 -2.62 6.64 0.92
C THR A 166 -3.66 5.93 1.78
N HIS A 167 -3.43 5.87 3.10
CA HIS A 167 -4.41 5.33 4.02
C HIS A 167 -5.69 6.15 4.02
N GLN A 168 -5.59 7.48 4.04
CA GLN A 168 -6.77 8.34 3.99
C GLN A 168 -7.62 8.06 2.74
N LEU A 169 -6.99 7.96 1.56
CA LEU A 169 -7.70 7.62 0.33
C LEU A 169 -8.35 6.24 0.41
N MET A 170 -7.71 5.26 1.05
CA MET A 170 -8.30 3.93 1.25
C MET A 170 -9.60 3.99 2.07
N GLY A 171 -9.59 4.69 3.20
CA GLY A 171 -10.78 4.87 4.02
C GLY A 171 -11.88 5.67 3.32
N VAL A 172 -11.50 6.75 2.62
CA VAL A 172 -12.44 7.54 1.80
C VAL A 172 -13.04 6.70 0.66
N ASN A 173 -12.25 5.83 0.03
CA ASN A 173 -12.73 4.93 -1.01
C ASN A 173 -13.72 3.90 -0.45
N PHE A 174 -13.54 3.44 0.79
CA PHE A 174 -14.55 2.62 1.48
C PHE A 174 -15.86 3.38 1.69
N LEU A 175 -15.82 4.65 2.11
CA LEU A 175 -17.03 5.48 2.22
C LEU A 175 -17.77 5.60 0.87
N LEU A 176 -17.02 5.83 -0.22
CA LEU A 176 -17.58 5.94 -1.56
C LEU A 176 -18.24 4.64 -2.01
N THR A 177 -17.50 3.52 -1.94
CA THR A 177 -17.95 2.20 -2.42
C THR A 177 -19.10 1.64 -1.59
N ARG A 178 -19.18 2.00 -0.30
CA ARG A 178 -20.32 1.65 0.58
C ARG A 178 -21.49 2.61 0.48
N GLN A 179 -21.36 3.70 -0.27
CA GLN A 179 -22.39 4.71 -0.43
C GLN A 179 -22.89 5.29 0.91
N CYS A 180 -21.98 5.52 1.86
CA CYS A 180 -22.35 6.07 3.16
C CYS A 180 -22.94 7.50 3.00
N GLU A 181 -24.22 7.67 3.35
CA GLU A 181 -25.01 8.87 3.02
C GLU A 181 -24.46 10.17 3.61
N PHE A 182 -23.83 10.11 4.80
CA PHE A 182 -23.26 11.27 5.47
C PHE A 182 -22.01 11.83 4.79
N PHE A 183 -21.38 11.08 3.87
CA PHE A 183 -20.16 11.51 3.21
C PHE A 183 -20.46 12.35 1.95
N SER A 184 -20.76 13.63 2.20
CA SER A 184 -20.92 14.64 1.15
C SER A 184 -19.55 15.07 0.56
N GLY A 185 -19.54 15.59 -0.67
CA GLY A 185 -18.29 16.10 -1.29
C GLY A 185 -17.27 15.04 -1.73
N LYS A 186 -17.63 13.74 -1.69
CA LYS A 186 -16.76 12.58 -1.91
C LYS A 186 -15.79 12.66 -3.10
N ASN A 187 -16.25 13.18 -4.24
CA ASN A 187 -15.45 13.24 -5.45
C ASN A 187 -14.30 14.26 -5.37
N ALA A 188 -14.50 15.38 -4.65
CA ALA A 188 -13.47 16.41 -4.53
C ALA A 188 -12.33 15.92 -3.62
N VAL A 189 -12.66 15.28 -2.50
CA VAL A 189 -11.70 14.70 -1.57
C VAL A 189 -10.88 13.61 -2.25
N ILE A 190 -11.54 12.67 -2.93
CA ILE A 190 -10.86 11.58 -3.65
C ILE A 190 -9.87 12.13 -4.68
N ARG A 191 -10.30 13.10 -5.50
CA ARG A 191 -9.41 13.71 -6.52
C ARG A 191 -8.21 14.41 -5.90
N ALA A 192 -8.40 15.14 -4.81
CA ALA A 192 -7.30 15.80 -4.11
C ALA A 192 -6.27 14.78 -3.59
N LEU A 193 -6.75 13.73 -2.91
CA LEU A 193 -5.88 12.66 -2.39
C LEU A 193 -5.18 11.87 -3.51
N GLN A 194 -5.85 11.63 -4.64
CA GLN A 194 -5.24 11.03 -5.83
C GLN A 194 -4.11 11.91 -6.40
N GLN A 195 -4.34 13.23 -6.49
CA GLN A 195 -3.32 14.19 -6.93
C GLN A 195 -2.11 14.21 -5.98
N ASP A 196 -2.35 14.17 -4.67
CA ASP A 196 -1.29 14.08 -3.66
C ASP A 196 -0.49 12.79 -3.81
N ILE A 197 -1.15 11.64 -4.04
CA ILE A 197 -0.45 10.37 -4.29
C ILE A 197 0.37 10.42 -5.58
N VAL A 198 -0.16 11.00 -6.66
CA VAL A 198 0.57 11.22 -7.92
C VAL A 198 1.82 12.08 -7.68
N LEU A 199 1.71 13.12 -6.86
CA LEU A 199 2.84 13.95 -6.48
C LEU A 199 3.86 13.16 -5.63
N GLN A 200 3.39 12.36 -4.67
CA GLN A 200 4.25 11.50 -3.86
C GLN A 200 4.99 10.48 -4.72
N LEU A 201 4.30 9.78 -5.62
CA LEU A 201 4.93 8.82 -6.56
C LEU A 201 5.91 9.51 -7.51
N ARG A 202 5.72 10.80 -7.84
CA ARG A 202 6.67 11.56 -8.66
C ARG A 202 7.99 11.78 -7.93
N TRP A 203 7.97 12.14 -6.64
CA TRP A 203 9.15 12.62 -5.90
C TRP A 203 9.77 11.59 -4.95
N ASP A 204 8.96 10.65 -4.45
CA ASP A 204 9.40 9.55 -3.59
C ASP A 204 9.77 8.35 -4.45
N VAL A 205 11.05 8.28 -4.79
CA VAL A 205 11.63 7.27 -5.69
C VAL A 205 11.83 5.90 -5.05
N ARG A 206 11.55 5.76 -3.74
CA ARG A 206 11.82 4.54 -2.97
C ARG A 206 10.72 3.52 -3.24
N VAL A 207 11.09 2.35 -3.75
CA VAL A 207 10.12 1.29 -4.06
C VAL A 207 10.01 0.33 -2.88
N VAL A 208 9.45 0.84 -1.79
CA VAL A 208 9.12 0.07 -0.58
C VAL A 208 7.60 -0.08 -0.46
N ASP A 209 7.12 -0.76 0.58
CA ASP A 209 5.68 -0.97 0.89
C ASP A 209 4.76 0.23 0.54
N VAL A 210 5.09 1.45 0.96
CA VAL A 210 4.24 2.63 0.66
C VAL A 210 4.09 2.94 -0.84
N TYR A 211 5.08 2.57 -1.67
CA TYR A 211 5.03 2.72 -3.12
C TYR A 211 3.95 1.83 -3.73
N LEU A 212 3.93 0.55 -3.35
CA LEU A 212 2.92 -0.42 -3.79
C LEU A 212 1.53 0.03 -3.33
N GLN A 213 1.37 0.46 -2.08
CA GLN A 213 0.10 0.99 -1.59
C GLN A 213 -0.40 2.19 -2.41
N ARG A 214 0.49 3.10 -2.81
CA ARG A 214 0.14 4.27 -3.63
C ARG A 214 -0.33 3.87 -5.03
N VAL A 215 0.40 2.98 -5.69
CA VAL A 215 0.02 2.44 -7.01
C VAL A 215 -1.33 1.74 -6.90
N LEU A 216 -1.50 0.84 -5.93
CA LEU A 216 -2.74 0.13 -5.67
C LEU A 216 -3.91 1.09 -5.45
N MET A 217 -3.72 2.13 -4.63
CA MET A 217 -4.79 3.08 -4.34
C MET A 217 -5.21 3.91 -5.57
N LEU A 218 -4.29 4.27 -6.47
CA LEU A 218 -4.66 4.93 -7.73
C LEU A 218 -5.46 4.00 -8.65
N LEU A 219 -5.06 2.72 -8.76
CA LEU A 219 -5.79 1.71 -9.53
C LEU A 219 -7.21 1.53 -8.98
N MET A 220 -7.34 1.33 -7.67
CA MET A 220 -8.61 1.00 -7.03
C MET A 220 -9.58 2.16 -6.89
N SER A 221 -9.10 3.41 -6.86
CA SER A 221 -9.95 4.59 -6.70
C SER A 221 -10.40 5.20 -8.03
N GLY A 222 -10.16 4.51 -9.15
CA GLY A 222 -10.55 4.97 -10.49
C GLY A 222 -9.61 6.00 -11.11
N ALA A 223 -8.41 6.18 -10.56
CA ALA A 223 -7.36 7.05 -11.11
C ALA A 223 -6.31 6.28 -11.92
N GLN A 224 -6.69 5.14 -12.51
CA GLN A 224 -5.79 4.29 -13.28
C GLN A 224 -5.05 5.05 -14.39
N SER A 225 -5.72 5.98 -15.09
CA SER A 225 -5.09 6.79 -16.15
C SER A 225 -3.98 7.71 -15.65
N SER A 226 -3.91 7.97 -14.34
CA SER A 226 -2.82 8.73 -13.71
C SER A 226 -1.60 7.85 -13.37
N VAL A 227 -1.74 6.51 -13.40
CA VAL A 227 -0.64 5.58 -13.12
C VAL A 227 0.27 5.50 -14.32
N LYS A 228 1.51 5.97 -14.18
CA LYS A 228 2.51 5.88 -15.26
C LYS A 228 2.96 4.43 -15.46
N PRO A 229 3.17 3.97 -16.70
CA PRO A 229 3.75 2.65 -16.98
C PRO A 229 5.05 2.38 -16.23
N VAL A 230 5.91 3.39 -16.09
CA VAL A 230 7.18 3.25 -15.35
C VAL A 230 6.96 2.88 -13.88
N TRP A 231 5.89 3.34 -13.23
CA TRP A 231 5.60 2.97 -11.84
C TRP A 231 5.17 1.52 -11.71
N ILE A 232 4.52 0.98 -12.75
CA ILE A 232 4.19 -0.44 -12.82
C ILE A 232 5.47 -1.24 -13.01
N HIS A 233 6.35 -0.84 -13.94
CA HIS A 233 7.68 -1.46 -14.08
C HIS A 233 8.45 -1.44 -12.76
N GLN A 234 8.45 -0.34 -12.01
CA GLN A 234 9.08 -0.29 -10.68
C GLN A 234 8.51 -1.35 -9.73
N VAL A 235 7.18 -1.55 -9.69
CA VAL A 235 6.58 -2.63 -8.90
C VAL A 235 7.07 -4.00 -9.38
N LEU A 236 7.07 -4.25 -10.69
CA LEU A 236 7.49 -5.54 -11.26
C LEU A 236 8.98 -5.84 -11.03
N ASP A 237 9.84 -4.83 -11.22
CA ASP A 237 11.29 -4.94 -11.13
C ASP A 237 11.77 -5.12 -9.68
N HIS A 238 10.94 -4.76 -8.69
CA HIS A 238 11.21 -4.94 -7.26
C HIS A 238 10.56 -6.19 -6.66
N GLN A 239 10.01 -7.07 -7.49
CA GLN A 239 9.68 -8.43 -7.04
C GLN A 239 10.99 -9.19 -6.80
N LEU A 240 11.12 -9.81 -5.63
CA LEU A 240 12.31 -10.58 -5.30
C LEU A 240 12.33 -11.90 -6.07
N GLU A 241 13.51 -12.54 -6.10
CA GLU A 241 13.69 -13.85 -6.75
C GLU A 241 12.77 -14.95 -6.16
N ASP A 242 12.34 -14.80 -4.90
CA ASP A 242 11.41 -15.72 -4.25
C ASP A 242 9.94 -15.50 -4.68
N GLY A 243 9.64 -14.45 -5.45
CA GLY A 243 8.30 -14.09 -5.91
C GLY A 243 7.55 -13.12 -4.99
N GLY A 244 8.09 -12.77 -3.83
CA GLY A 244 7.47 -11.78 -2.93
C GLY A 244 7.99 -10.36 -3.12
N TRP A 245 7.48 -9.44 -2.29
CA TRP A 245 8.00 -8.08 -2.16
C TRP A 245 8.40 -7.78 -0.72
N GLY A 246 9.42 -6.93 -0.55
CA GLY A 246 9.92 -6.50 0.75
C GLY A 246 9.47 -5.10 1.15
N ASP A 247 9.85 -4.71 2.37
CA ASP A 247 9.74 -3.33 2.88
C ASP A 247 11.06 -2.54 2.70
N PHE A 248 11.96 -3.05 1.85
CA PHE A 248 13.33 -2.60 1.69
C PHE A 248 13.71 -2.54 0.21
N ASP A 249 14.34 -1.45 -0.19
CA ASP A 249 14.82 -1.20 -1.56
C ASP A 249 16.36 -1.12 -1.52
N PRO A 250 17.06 -2.19 -1.95
CA PRO A 250 18.52 -2.28 -1.85
C PRO A 250 19.22 -1.40 -2.88
N LEU A 251 20.23 -0.64 -2.44
CA LEU A 251 21.01 0.23 -3.34
C LEU A 251 22.42 -0.31 -3.59
N VAL A 252 23.14 -0.65 -2.53
CA VAL A 252 24.55 -1.05 -2.61
C VAL A 252 24.82 -2.21 -1.65
N GLY A 253 25.43 -3.29 -2.16
CA GLY A 253 25.88 -4.41 -1.35
C GLY A 253 27.01 -4.02 -0.41
N VAL A 254 26.92 -4.40 0.87
CA VAL A 254 27.94 -4.13 1.90
C VAL A 254 28.58 -5.41 2.46
N GLY A 255 28.37 -6.55 1.79
CA GLY A 255 28.91 -7.87 2.18
C GLY A 255 27.92 -8.75 2.96
N SER A 256 28.18 -10.05 3.00
CA SER A 256 27.36 -11.05 3.73
C SER A 256 25.88 -11.09 3.33
N GLY A 257 25.56 -10.75 2.08
CA GLY A 257 24.20 -10.65 1.56
C GLY A 257 23.40 -9.48 2.15
N LYS A 258 24.05 -8.50 2.79
CA LYS A 258 23.43 -7.27 3.28
C LYS A 258 23.62 -6.15 2.28
N PHE A 259 22.67 -5.22 2.27
CA PHE A 259 22.69 -4.05 1.42
C PHE A 259 22.44 -2.81 2.27
N LEU A 260 23.08 -1.70 1.92
CA LEU A 260 22.62 -0.37 2.25
C LEU A 260 21.49 -0.02 1.28
N GLY A 261 20.36 0.42 1.81
CA GLY A 261 19.20 0.72 0.99
C GLY A 261 18.13 1.52 1.73
N PHE A 262 17.02 1.79 1.06
CA PHE A 262 15.90 2.50 1.65
C PHE A 262 15.00 1.57 2.47
N SER A 263 14.66 1.99 3.68
CA SER A 263 13.56 1.43 4.46
C SER A 263 12.35 2.38 4.43
N SER A 264 11.26 1.96 5.07
CA SER A 264 10.04 2.77 5.22
C SER A 264 10.26 4.15 5.87
N ARG A 265 11.35 4.34 6.64
CA ARG A 265 11.66 5.62 7.30
C ARG A 265 12.89 6.30 6.72
N ILE A 266 14.01 5.59 6.69
CA ILE A 266 15.35 6.12 6.38
C ILE A 266 16.21 5.07 5.68
N PHE A 267 17.51 5.32 5.54
CA PHE A 267 18.46 4.30 5.13
C PHE A 267 18.69 3.23 6.20
N SER A 268 18.83 1.98 5.79
CA SER A 268 19.17 0.87 6.69
C SER A 268 20.12 -0.11 6.02
N ILE A 269 20.88 -0.86 6.83
CA ILE A 269 21.70 -1.98 6.37
C ILE A 269 21.04 -3.29 6.81
N ARG A 270 20.45 -4.03 5.88
CA ARG A 270 19.81 -5.32 6.16
C ARG A 270 19.86 -6.26 4.95
N LYS A 271 19.45 -7.50 5.18
CA LYS A 271 19.16 -8.42 4.08
C LYS A 271 17.80 -8.06 3.51
N GLU A 272 17.70 -8.12 2.19
CA GLU A 272 16.42 -8.05 1.52
C GLU A 272 15.59 -9.30 1.84
N LYS A 273 14.30 -9.12 2.11
CA LYS A 273 13.39 -10.20 2.45
C LYS A 273 11.97 -9.83 2.08
N SER A 274 11.27 -10.76 1.46
CA SER A 274 9.84 -10.66 1.19
C SER A 274 9.01 -10.64 2.48
N SER A 275 7.85 -10.01 2.41
CA SER A 275 6.91 -9.87 3.53
C SER A 275 5.49 -10.07 3.04
N PHE A 276 4.63 -10.66 3.88
CA PHE A 276 3.21 -10.82 3.55
C PHE A 276 2.55 -9.47 3.22
N HIS A 277 2.95 -8.40 3.92
CA HIS A 277 2.39 -7.07 3.74
C HIS A 277 2.56 -6.54 2.31
N ALA A 278 3.78 -6.57 1.78
CA ALA A 278 4.05 -6.07 0.44
C ALA A 278 3.63 -7.09 -0.63
N THR A 279 3.77 -8.40 -0.39
CA THR A 279 3.34 -9.42 -1.35
C THR A 279 1.83 -9.43 -1.57
N ALA A 280 1.00 -9.24 -0.53
CA ALA A 280 -0.44 -9.15 -0.70
C ALA A 280 -0.86 -7.96 -1.58
N GLN A 281 -0.14 -6.83 -1.48
CA GLN A 281 -0.36 -5.68 -2.34
C GLN A 281 0.07 -5.97 -3.78
N GLY A 282 1.23 -6.59 -3.97
CA GLY A 282 1.74 -7.01 -5.28
C GLY A 282 0.73 -7.91 -5.99
N VAL A 283 0.27 -8.98 -5.32
CA VAL A 283 -0.77 -9.89 -5.85
C VAL A 283 -2.01 -9.11 -6.29
N TYR A 284 -2.50 -8.17 -5.48
CA TYR A 284 -3.69 -7.39 -5.84
C TYR A 284 -3.43 -6.47 -7.04
N ILE A 285 -2.30 -5.76 -7.07
CA ILE A 285 -1.90 -4.93 -8.21
C ILE A 285 -1.88 -5.79 -9.49
N LEU A 286 -1.17 -6.92 -9.49
CA LEU A 286 -1.01 -7.75 -10.69
C LEU A 286 -2.34 -8.35 -11.16
N SER A 287 -3.18 -8.84 -10.24
CA SER A 287 -4.53 -9.32 -10.58
C SER A 287 -5.39 -8.22 -11.19
N TYR A 288 -5.31 -6.99 -10.65
CA TYR A 288 -6.03 -5.85 -11.20
C TYR A 288 -5.53 -5.49 -12.62
N LEU A 289 -4.22 -5.40 -12.83
CA LEU A 289 -3.63 -5.04 -14.12
C LEU A 289 -3.98 -6.05 -15.23
N LEU A 290 -4.13 -7.33 -14.91
CA LEU A 290 -4.58 -8.36 -15.86
C LEU A 290 -6.08 -8.33 -16.15
N SER A 291 -6.87 -7.63 -15.33
CA SER A 291 -8.32 -7.53 -15.49
C SER A 291 -8.75 -6.38 -16.40
N VAL A 292 -7.91 -5.33 -16.52
CA VAL A 292 -8.18 -4.18 -17.36
C VAL A 292 -7.72 -4.51 -18.78
N LYS A 293 -8.69 -4.58 -19.71
CA LYS A 293 -8.45 -4.75 -21.14
C LYS A 293 -8.23 -3.42 -21.84
#